data_AF-A0A915MF17-F1
#
_entry.id   AF-A0A915MF17-F1
#
_cell.length_a   1.000
_cell.length_b   1.000
_cell.length_c   1.000
_cell.angle_alpha   90.00
_cell.angle_beta   90.00
_cell.angle_gamma   90.00
#
_symmetry.space_group_name_H-M   'P 1'
#
loop_
_entity.id
_entity.type
_entity.pdbx_description
1 polymer ?
#
loop_
_entity_poly.entity_id
_entity_poly.type
_entity_poly.pdbx_seq_one_letter_code
_entity_poly.pdbx_strand_id
1 'polypeptide(L)'
;TVDFGAPQTIDSANKKFQVQRKFSGGGPNVNSEFYTTWFSMWGDRSVPRQDIKNVVDSIEAMWQLNASFSFYMIHGGTNFGFWNGREPDGPVITSYDYAAPISEEGQITPLYRAIRNWIGSKQDWPNTPLPLPPNRTWGNITVCDRTGCSQRVTINALAGQRLDILVENAGRLTYPLSKVDPKGILSPVILGGISVSNYWTQCGVSIDALYTAGSLLFEEAYLEQQLLKGSSSIEPPQPAYDEPAIYAAKFTTPDIDWRLAHTFFDSRGWGHGIAMVNGFNIGRYWPLLGPQMTLFVPGAVMKNENFVLLLELTGRQKSKSLQFDFLAQPLYNGEEERQFQNDQPLIERVDVFEDDKIVRNPVPLGYLRKYQQALAHTRRNRHQSEENESAEAGVREKRMDFFSHF
;
A
#
# COMPACT_ATOMS: atom_id res chain seq x y z
N THR A 1 16.33 -15.99 23.86
CA THR A 1 16.95 -16.55 22.64
C THR A 1 18.04 -15.57 22.22
N VAL A 2 18.43 -15.48 20.95
CA VAL A 2 19.26 -14.40 20.39
C VAL A 2 18.89 -14.23 18.92
N ASP A 3 19.12 -13.06 18.33
CA ASP A 3 18.64 -12.71 16.99
C ASP A 3 19.80 -12.24 16.11
N PHE A 4 19.93 -12.80 14.90
CA PHE A 4 21.01 -12.47 13.98
C PHE A 4 20.76 -13.00 12.55
N GLY A 5 21.18 -12.21 11.54
CA GLY A 5 21.21 -12.63 10.13
C GLY A 5 22.36 -13.59 9.82
N ALA A 6 22.71 -13.77 8.55
CA ALA A 6 23.66 -14.80 8.08
C ALA A 6 25.06 -14.81 8.77
N PRO A 7 25.37 -15.75 9.69
CA PRO A 7 26.72 -15.96 10.21
C PRO A 7 27.71 -16.53 9.19
N GLN A 8 27.24 -17.26 8.17
CA GLN A 8 28.01 -18.01 7.15
C GLN A 8 28.92 -19.15 7.67
N THR A 9 29.37 -19.12 8.93
CA THR A 9 30.28 -20.13 9.48
C THR A 9 29.91 -20.57 10.89
N ILE A 10 30.35 -21.79 11.27
CA ILE A 10 30.15 -22.38 12.60
C ILE A 10 30.69 -21.43 13.68
N ASP A 11 31.92 -20.91 13.53
CA ASP A 11 32.53 -20.01 14.49
C ASP A 11 31.76 -18.69 14.66
N SER A 12 31.22 -18.16 13.56
CA SER A 12 30.42 -16.94 13.56
C SER A 12 29.08 -17.16 14.28
N ALA A 13 28.39 -18.26 13.98
CA ALA A 13 27.15 -18.67 14.66
C ALA A 13 27.39 -18.96 16.15
N ASN A 14 28.46 -19.68 16.49
CA ASN A 14 28.84 -19.99 17.87
C ASN A 14 29.14 -18.71 18.68
N LYS A 15 29.83 -17.71 18.08
CA LYS A 15 30.03 -16.40 18.73
C LYS A 15 28.72 -15.67 19.02
N LYS A 16 27.68 -15.81 18.17
CA LYS A 16 26.32 -15.29 18.45
C LYS A 16 25.64 -16.06 19.58
N PHE A 17 25.67 -17.40 19.56
CA PHE A 17 25.11 -18.21 20.64
C PHE A 17 25.86 -18.03 21.98
N GLN A 18 27.16 -17.73 21.98
CA GLN A 18 27.89 -17.34 23.20
C GLN A 18 27.33 -16.06 23.85
N VAL A 19 26.62 -15.19 23.11
CA VAL A 19 25.85 -14.09 23.71
C VAL A 19 24.60 -14.63 24.40
N GLN A 20 23.81 -15.51 23.75
CA GLN A 20 22.66 -16.19 24.37
C GLN A 20 23.05 -16.89 25.68
N ARG A 21 24.18 -17.61 25.68
CA ARG A 21 24.65 -18.40 26.83
C ARG A 21 24.98 -17.59 28.08
N LYS A 22 25.26 -16.28 27.96
CA LYS A 22 25.43 -15.37 29.11
C LYS A 22 24.13 -15.13 29.88
N PHE A 23 22.97 -15.37 29.26
CA PHE A 23 21.66 -15.05 29.81
C PHE A 23 20.73 -16.27 29.94
N SER A 24 20.91 -17.35 29.15
CA SER A 24 19.97 -18.47 29.12
C SER A 24 20.15 -19.52 30.23
N GLY A 25 21.28 -19.53 30.95
CA GLY A 25 21.57 -20.48 32.04
C GLY A 25 21.67 -21.97 31.63
N GLY A 26 21.40 -22.30 30.36
CA GLY A 26 21.19 -23.65 29.86
C GLY A 26 20.39 -23.63 28.55
N GLY A 27 19.69 -24.72 28.24
CA GLY A 27 18.77 -24.85 27.11
C GLY A 27 19.44 -25.05 25.73
N PRO A 28 18.65 -25.13 24.64
CA PRO A 28 19.15 -25.21 23.27
C PRO A 28 19.73 -23.86 22.78
N ASN A 29 20.56 -23.92 21.74
CA ASN A 29 20.91 -22.73 20.94
C ASN A 29 19.67 -22.35 20.10
N VAL A 30 19.24 -21.09 20.11
CA VAL A 30 18.04 -20.66 19.38
C VAL A 30 18.24 -19.27 18.77
N ASN A 31 18.24 -19.21 17.43
CA ASN A 31 18.14 -17.95 16.69
C ASN A 31 16.65 -17.61 16.50
N SER A 32 16.13 -16.62 17.25
CA SER A 32 14.69 -16.34 17.26
C SER A 32 14.24 -15.61 15.99
N GLU A 33 15.08 -14.73 15.47
CA GLU A 33 14.89 -14.05 14.18
C GLU A 33 16.15 -14.21 13.32
N PHE A 34 16.16 -15.24 12.47
CA PHE A 34 17.20 -15.44 11.46
C PHE A 34 16.92 -14.56 10.24
N TYR A 35 17.52 -13.36 10.23
CA TYR A 35 17.35 -12.41 9.13
C TYR A 35 17.97 -12.93 7.82
N THR A 36 17.13 -13.24 6.83
CA THR A 36 17.58 -13.71 5.50
C THR A 36 18.03 -12.57 4.59
N THR A 37 17.59 -11.36 4.89
CA THR A 37 17.55 -10.15 4.05
C THR A 37 17.05 -8.99 4.94
N TRP A 38 16.62 -7.86 4.38
CA TRP A 38 16.04 -6.72 5.11
C TRP A 38 14.85 -6.09 4.37
N PHE A 39 14.12 -5.19 5.02
CA PHE A 39 13.04 -4.41 4.41
C PHE A 39 13.56 -3.14 3.72
N SER A 40 12.80 -2.58 2.77
CA SER A 40 13.09 -1.30 2.12
C SER A 40 12.30 -0.13 2.71
N MET A 41 12.84 1.08 2.57
CA MET A 41 12.17 2.34 2.90
C MET A 41 12.00 3.21 1.65
N TRP A 42 10.99 4.09 1.65
CA TRP A 42 10.82 5.06 0.56
C TRP A 42 12.04 6.01 0.51
N GLY A 43 12.75 5.98 -0.60
CA GLY A 43 13.98 6.75 -0.88
C GLY A 43 15.24 5.89 -0.93
N ASP A 44 15.21 4.69 -0.35
CA ASP A 44 16.32 3.73 -0.44
C ASP A 44 16.30 3.04 -1.81
N ARG A 45 17.25 3.37 -2.68
CA ARG A 45 17.36 2.77 -4.03
C ARG A 45 18.09 1.42 -4.04
N SER A 46 18.38 0.82 -2.89
CA SER A 46 18.83 -0.56 -2.82
C SER A 46 17.65 -1.54 -2.91
N VAL A 47 17.77 -2.52 -3.81
CA VAL A 47 16.86 -3.67 -3.85
C VAL A 47 17.38 -4.70 -2.84
N PRO A 48 16.58 -5.13 -1.84
CA PRO A 48 17.02 -6.13 -0.87
C PRO A 48 17.39 -7.42 -1.59
N ARG A 49 18.64 -7.85 -1.47
CA ARG A 49 19.15 -9.10 -2.06
C ARG A 49 20.23 -9.66 -1.15
N GLN A 50 20.12 -10.93 -0.78
CA GLN A 50 21.19 -11.67 -0.11
C GLN A 50 21.64 -12.85 -0.98
N ASP A 51 22.92 -13.16 -0.95
CA ASP A 51 23.45 -14.37 -1.58
C ASP A 51 22.79 -15.61 -0.95
N ILE A 52 22.19 -16.44 -1.80
CA ILE A 52 21.55 -17.70 -1.44
C ILE A 52 22.55 -18.62 -0.71
N LYS A 53 23.82 -18.60 -1.13
CA LYS A 53 24.89 -19.37 -0.47
C LYS A 53 25.07 -18.92 0.98
N ASN A 54 25.06 -17.61 1.25
CA ASN A 54 25.19 -17.09 2.62
C ASN A 54 24.03 -17.52 3.53
N VAL A 55 22.81 -17.69 2.99
CA VAL A 55 21.68 -18.25 3.75
C VAL A 55 21.88 -19.76 4.00
N VAL A 56 22.25 -20.53 2.97
CA VAL A 56 22.43 -21.99 3.06
C VAL A 56 23.59 -22.37 3.98
N ASP A 57 24.75 -21.72 3.85
CA ASP A 57 25.90 -21.90 4.75
C ASP A 57 25.54 -21.57 6.21
N SER A 58 24.64 -20.60 6.42
CA SER A 58 24.21 -20.17 7.74
C SER A 58 23.28 -21.16 8.44
N ILE A 59 22.31 -21.72 7.72
CA ILE A 59 21.44 -22.78 8.27
C ILE A 59 22.22 -24.09 8.45
N GLU A 60 23.23 -24.37 7.62
CA GLU A 60 24.20 -25.44 7.86
C GLU A 60 24.98 -25.23 9.18
N ALA A 61 25.57 -24.04 9.36
CA ALA A 61 26.32 -23.70 10.56
C ALA A 61 25.47 -23.78 11.84
N MET A 62 24.19 -23.38 11.79
CA MET A 62 23.26 -23.50 12.92
C MET A 62 22.84 -24.95 13.17
N TRP A 63 22.59 -25.74 12.11
CA TRP A 63 22.28 -27.18 12.21
C TRP A 63 23.42 -27.98 12.85
N GLN A 64 24.67 -27.74 12.43
CA GLN A 64 25.85 -28.39 13.01
C GLN A 64 26.11 -28.00 14.48
N LEU A 65 25.54 -26.90 14.96
CA LEU A 65 25.55 -26.48 16.36
C LEU A 65 24.31 -26.95 17.15
N ASN A 66 23.51 -27.86 16.57
CA ASN A 66 22.23 -28.35 17.09
C ASN A 66 21.32 -27.19 17.56
N ALA A 67 21.23 -26.14 16.74
CA ALA A 67 20.48 -24.93 17.04
C ALA A 67 19.14 -24.91 16.32
N SER A 68 18.10 -24.46 17.01
CA SER A 68 16.83 -24.08 16.39
C SER A 68 16.96 -22.68 15.76
N PHE A 69 16.23 -22.43 14.67
CA PHE A 69 16.14 -21.11 14.06
C PHE A 69 14.75 -20.88 13.44
N SER A 70 14.32 -19.62 13.38
CA SER A 70 13.11 -19.20 12.67
C SER A 70 13.46 -18.14 11.62
N PHE A 71 13.02 -18.32 10.37
CA PHE A 71 13.32 -17.42 9.26
C PHE A 71 12.56 -16.09 9.38
N TYR A 72 13.29 -14.99 9.50
CA TYR A 72 12.76 -13.63 9.41
C TYR A 72 13.18 -13.02 8.05
N MET A 73 12.34 -12.95 7.02
CA MET A 73 10.99 -13.52 6.90
C MET A 73 11.03 -14.78 6.01
N ILE A 74 10.21 -15.79 6.30
CA ILE A 74 9.95 -16.91 5.38
C ILE A 74 9.09 -16.47 4.18
N HIS A 75 8.16 -15.56 4.46
CA HIS A 75 7.28 -14.80 3.57
C HIS A 75 6.95 -13.51 4.31
N GLY A 76 7.08 -12.34 3.68
CA GLY A 76 6.73 -11.06 4.33
C GLY A 76 5.41 -10.46 3.86
N GLY A 77 5.06 -10.57 2.57
CA GLY A 77 3.78 -10.12 2.03
C GLY A 77 3.72 -8.61 1.75
N THR A 78 2.67 -7.92 2.22
CA THR A 78 2.39 -6.52 1.90
C THR A 78 1.85 -5.74 3.10
N ASN A 79 2.37 -4.53 3.32
CA ASN A 79 1.87 -3.53 4.26
C ASN A 79 0.64 -2.79 3.70
N PHE A 80 -0.46 -3.51 3.44
CA PHE A 80 -1.66 -2.95 2.82
C PHE A 80 -2.21 -1.70 3.53
N GLY A 81 -2.81 -0.80 2.77
CA GLY A 81 -3.39 0.45 3.26
C GLY A 81 -2.40 1.34 4.03
N PHE A 82 -2.52 1.34 5.36
CA PHE A 82 -1.78 2.22 6.27
C PHE A 82 -1.04 1.47 7.38
N TRP A 83 -0.86 0.16 7.22
CA TRP A 83 -0.17 -0.69 8.21
C TRP A 83 1.36 -0.56 8.16
N ASN A 84 1.91 0.18 7.19
CA ASN A 84 3.35 0.42 7.09
C ASN A 84 3.91 1.18 8.32
N GLY A 85 5.02 0.69 8.84
CA GLY A 85 5.82 1.39 9.83
C GLY A 85 6.65 2.52 9.21
N ARG A 86 7.40 3.21 10.06
CA ARG A 86 8.53 4.04 9.64
C ARG A 86 9.67 3.89 10.62
N GLU A 87 10.87 4.09 10.12
CA GLU A 87 12.07 4.26 10.92
C GLU A 87 12.46 5.75 10.97
N PRO A 88 13.52 6.15 11.70
CA PRO A 88 13.96 7.54 11.75
C PRO A 88 14.24 8.13 10.37
N ASP A 89 14.84 7.33 9.47
CA ASP A 89 15.32 7.75 8.15
C ASP A 89 14.22 7.82 7.09
N GLY A 90 13.14 7.03 7.21
CA GLY A 90 12.04 7.05 6.25
C GLY A 90 10.88 6.09 6.57
N PRO A 91 9.72 6.25 5.90
CA PRO A 91 8.64 5.27 5.95
C PRO A 91 9.01 3.97 5.22
N VAL A 92 8.65 2.83 5.80
CA VAL A 92 8.76 1.52 5.15
C VAL A 92 7.84 1.48 3.93
N ILE A 93 8.25 0.81 2.86
CA ILE A 93 7.45 0.71 1.63
C ILE A 93 6.16 -0.12 1.81
N THR A 94 5.27 -0.05 0.83
CA THR A 94 4.01 -0.81 0.84
C THR A 94 4.27 -2.31 0.67
N SER A 95 5.24 -2.71 -0.16
CA SER A 95 5.68 -4.09 -0.20
C SER A 95 6.33 -4.51 1.13
N TYR A 96 6.14 -5.76 1.52
CA TYR A 96 6.97 -6.41 2.51
C TYR A 96 7.55 -7.72 1.96
N ASP A 97 7.82 -7.78 0.64
CA ASP A 97 8.47 -8.92 -0.04
C ASP A 97 9.72 -9.39 0.72
N TYR A 98 10.49 -8.44 1.24
CA TYR A 98 11.69 -8.67 2.06
C TYR A 98 12.80 -9.44 1.31
N ALA A 99 12.66 -9.69 0.00
CA ALA A 99 13.39 -10.73 -0.73
C ALA A 99 13.45 -12.07 0.04
N ALA A 100 12.31 -12.40 0.66
CA ALA A 100 12.11 -13.62 1.43
C ALA A 100 12.18 -14.88 0.53
N PRO A 101 12.32 -16.08 1.10
CA PRO A 101 12.19 -17.32 0.35
C PRO A 101 10.87 -17.42 -0.44
N ILE A 102 9.77 -16.89 0.08
CA ILE A 102 8.49 -16.78 -0.62
C ILE A 102 8.18 -15.29 -0.83
N SER A 103 8.07 -14.87 -2.09
CA SER A 103 7.85 -13.47 -2.48
C SER A 103 6.52 -12.89 -2.00
N GLU A 104 6.33 -11.58 -2.14
CA GLU A 104 5.10 -10.84 -1.83
C GLU A 104 3.83 -11.49 -2.41
N GLU A 105 3.84 -11.90 -3.67
CA GLU A 105 2.71 -12.59 -4.34
C GLU A 105 2.65 -14.11 -4.13
N GLY A 106 3.58 -14.67 -3.33
CA GLY A 106 3.57 -16.06 -2.92
C GLY A 106 4.28 -17.05 -3.84
N GLN A 107 5.15 -16.59 -4.75
CA GLN A 107 5.87 -17.46 -5.68
C GLN A 107 7.10 -18.13 -5.03
N ILE A 108 7.54 -19.22 -5.65
CA ILE A 108 8.68 -20.03 -5.19
C ILE A 108 9.99 -19.46 -5.76
N THR A 109 10.64 -18.59 -4.99
CA THR A 109 11.95 -18.02 -5.35
C THR A 109 13.07 -19.08 -5.44
N PRO A 110 14.22 -18.75 -6.06
CA PRO A 110 15.41 -19.60 -6.00
C PRO A 110 15.90 -19.87 -4.56
N LEU A 111 15.70 -18.92 -3.63
CA LEU A 111 16.10 -19.08 -2.23
C LEU A 111 15.28 -20.16 -1.51
N TYR A 112 13.96 -20.21 -1.73
CA TYR A 112 13.14 -21.31 -1.20
C TYR A 112 13.55 -22.66 -1.78
N ARG A 113 13.88 -22.72 -3.09
CA ARG A 113 14.36 -23.97 -3.72
C ARG A 113 15.68 -24.43 -3.09
N ALA A 114 16.60 -23.52 -2.79
CA ALA A 114 17.84 -23.82 -2.10
C ALA A 114 17.62 -24.31 -0.66
N ILE A 115 16.78 -23.62 0.13
CA ILE A 115 16.41 -24.04 1.50
C ILE A 115 15.72 -25.41 1.48
N ARG A 116 14.76 -25.63 0.56
CA ARG A 116 14.06 -26.91 0.40
C ARG A 116 15.02 -28.06 0.05
N ASN A 117 16.00 -27.81 -0.83
CA ASN A 117 17.01 -28.79 -1.21
C ASN A 117 17.99 -29.07 -0.06
N TRP A 118 18.35 -28.04 0.72
CA TRP A 118 19.13 -28.20 1.95
C TRP A 118 18.40 -29.08 2.97
N ILE A 119 17.11 -28.83 3.23
CA ILE A 119 16.28 -29.69 4.09
C ILE A 119 16.28 -31.13 3.55
N GLY A 120 16.04 -31.31 2.25
CA GLY A 120 16.05 -32.62 1.59
C GLY A 120 17.40 -33.37 1.61
N SER A 121 18.50 -32.71 2.00
CA SER A 121 19.82 -33.34 2.17
C SER A 121 20.06 -33.94 3.56
N LYS A 122 19.18 -33.67 4.54
CA LYS A 122 19.36 -34.06 5.93
C LYS A 122 18.68 -35.39 6.23
N GLN A 123 19.50 -36.41 6.51
CA GLN A 123 19.05 -37.77 6.78
C GLN A 123 18.12 -37.85 8.00
N ASP A 124 18.43 -37.10 9.06
CA ASP A 124 17.67 -37.08 10.32
C ASP A 124 16.54 -36.03 10.36
N TRP A 125 16.22 -35.37 9.25
CA TRP A 125 15.18 -34.33 9.24
C TRP A 125 13.78 -34.96 9.18
N PRO A 126 12.91 -34.73 10.19
CA PRO A 126 11.70 -35.54 10.39
C PRO A 126 10.59 -35.31 9.35
N ASN A 127 10.64 -34.20 8.60
CA ASN A 127 9.59 -33.79 7.66
C ASN A 127 10.15 -33.65 6.24
N THR A 128 10.04 -34.70 5.42
CA THR A 128 10.47 -34.68 4.02
C THR A 128 9.71 -33.59 3.24
N PRO A 129 10.41 -32.71 2.48
CA PRO A 129 9.74 -31.62 1.77
C PRO A 129 8.72 -32.10 0.72
N LEU A 130 7.48 -31.63 0.84
CA LEU A 130 6.40 -31.91 -0.12
C LEU A 130 6.76 -31.47 -1.55
N PRO A 131 6.10 -32.02 -2.59
CA PRO A 131 6.21 -31.53 -3.97
C PRO A 131 5.93 -30.02 -4.06
N LEU A 132 6.60 -29.35 -5.00
CA LEU A 132 6.31 -27.94 -5.27
C LEU A 132 4.95 -27.81 -5.98
N PRO A 133 4.10 -26.83 -5.62
CA PRO A 133 2.97 -26.47 -6.46
C PRO A 133 3.45 -25.94 -7.83
N PRO A 134 2.61 -25.98 -8.88
CA PRO A 134 2.96 -25.41 -10.17
C PRO A 134 3.20 -23.90 -10.04
N ASN A 135 4.19 -23.38 -10.77
CA ASN A 135 4.37 -21.93 -10.94
C ASN A 135 3.09 -21.34 -11.54
N ARG A 136 2.60 -20.20 -11.04
CA ARG A 136 1.52 -19.45 -11.69
C ARG A 136 2.16 -18.57 -12.77
N THR A 137 1.88 -18.87 -14.04
CA THR A 137 2.41 -18.16 -15.22
C THR A 137 1.34 -17.34 -15.92
N TRP A 138 1.76 -16.27 -16.57
CA TRP A 138 0.88 -15.23 -17.13
C TRP A 138 1.21 -14.92 -18.61
N GLY A 139 0.29 -14.23 -19.30
CA GLY A 139 0.39 -13.88 -20.73
C GLY A 139 0.93 -12.47 -20.98
N ASN A 140 1.27 -12.16 -22.24
CA ASN A 140 2.20 -11.06 -22.59
C ASN A 140 1.58 -9.84 -23.32
N ILE A 141 1.42 -8.72 -22.60
CA ILE A 141 1.16 -7.30 -22.98
C ILE A 141 2.32 -6.58 -23.75
N THR A 142 2.51 -5.24 -23.65
CA THR A 142 3.77 -4.43 -23.88
C THR A 142 3.66 -2.93 -23.40
N VAL A 143 4.78 -2.22 -23.10
CA VAL A 143 5.04 -0.71 -23.05
C VAL A 143 5.47 -0.06 -21.68
N CYS A 144 6.01 1.20 -21.67
CA CYS A 144 6.92 1.83 -20.67
C CYS A 144 6.90 3.41 -20.59
N ASP A 145 7.54 4.02 -19.56
CA ASP A 145 8.36 5.30 -19.48
C ASP A 145 8.17 6.24 -18.23
N ARG A 146 8.92 7.37 -18.10
CA ARG A 146 9.42 8.11 -16.89
C ARG A 146 9.27 9.67 -16.98
N THR A 147 9.53 10.64 -16.05
CA THR A 147 9.89 10.88 -14.60
C THR A 147 9.57 12.39 -14.25
N GLY A 148 9.81 13.08 -13.10
CA GLY A 148 10.30 12.81 -11.72
C GLY A 148 10.89 14.06 -10.97
N CYS A 149 10.29 14.59 -9.88
CA CYS A 149 10.82 15.73 -9.05
C CYS A 149 10.15 15.97 -7.66
N SER A 150 10.69 16.89 -6.82
CA SER A 150 10.09 17.42 -5.57
C SER A 150 10.68 18.80 -5.14
N GLN A 151 9.99 19.62 -4.30
CA GLN A 151 10.48 20.97 -3.89
C GLN A 151 9.92 21.55 -2.56
N ARG A 152 10.45 22.71 -2.15
CA ARG A 152 10.08 23.53 -0.98
C ARG A 152 9.16 24.69 -1.39
N VAL A 153 7.92 24.74 -0.89
CA VAL A 153 6.90 25.68 -1.39
C VAL A 153 7.05 27.10 -0.81
N THR A 154 7.07 28.10 -1.69
CA THR A 154 6.85 29.52 -1.35
C THR A 154 5.45 29.91 -1.83
N ILE A 155 4.59 30.40 -0.93
CA ILE A 155 3.22 30.83 -1.28
C ILE A 155 3.14 32.36 -1.35
N ASN A 156 2.62 32.86 -2.48
CA ASN A 156 2.19 34.24 -2.64
C ASN A 156 0.67 34.29 -2.42
N ALA A 157 0.22 34.93 -1.34
CA ALA A 157 -1.19 35.00 -0.98
C ALA A 157 -1.61 36.43 -0.62
N LEU A 158 -2.85 36.79 -0.97
CA LEU A 158 -3.50 38.04 -0.58
C LEU A 158 -4.22 37.89 0.76
N ALA A 159 -4.33 38.99 1.52
CA ALA A 159 -5.08 39.00 2.77
C ALA A 159 -6.54 38.55 2.55
N GLY A 160 -7.03 37.65 3.40
CA GLY A 160 -8.37 37.07 3.30
C GLY A 160 -8.49 35.85 2.36
N GLN A 161 -7.43 35.44 1.65
CA GLN A 161 -7.43 34.16 0.93
C GLN A 161 -7.38 32.98 1.91
N ARG A 162 -8.01 31.87 1.49
CA ARG A 162 -8.07 30.62 2.26
C ARG A 162 -6.79 29.81 2.07
N LEU A 163 -6.20 29.38 3.19
CA LEU A 163 -5.15 28.38 3.23
C LEU A 163 -5.75 27.00 3.57
N ASP A 164 -5.53 26.00 2.73
CA ASP A 164 -5.71 24.60 3.08
C ASP A 164 -4.33 23.94 3.25
N ILE A 165 -4.19 23.09 4.27
CA ILE A 165 -3.03 22.22 4.44
C ILE A 165 -3.57 20.79 4.53
N LEU A 166 -3.20 19.96 3.55
CA LEU A 166 -3.41 18.51 3.62
C LEU A 166 -2.18 17.90 4.30
N VAL A 167 -2.38 17.13 5.37
CA VAL A 167 -1.28 16.46 6.09
C VAL A 167 -1.55 14.96 6.10
N GLU A 168 -0.65 14.21 5.48
CA GLU A 168 -0.67 12.76 5.46
C GLU A 168 0.01 12.18 6.72
N ASN A 169 -0.48 11.03 7.20
CA ASN A 169 0.26 10.17 8.10
C ASN A 169 0.94 9.04 7.30
N ALA A 170 2.20 9.24 6.92
CA ALA A 170 3.02 8.26 6.18
C ALA A 170 3.43 7.00 6.97
N GLY A 171 2.99 6.84 8.22
CA GLY A 171 3.37 5.74 9.13
C GLY A 171 3.85 6.25 10.48
N ARG A 172 3.77 5.42 11.54
CA ARG A 172 4.31 5.73 12.88
C ARG A 172 5.62 4.98 13.13
N LEU A 173 6.50 5.60 13.92
CA LEU A 173 7.78 5.01 14.32
C LEU A 173 7.56 3.61 14.92
N THR A 174 8.13 2.61 14.27
CA THR A 174 8.16 1.22 14.73
C THR A 174 9.29 0.99 15.73
N TYR A 175 10.43 1.67 15.57
CA TYR A 175 11.53 1.64 16.52
C TYR A 175 12.16 3.03 16.77
N PRO A 176 12.67 3.31 17.99
CA PRO A 176 12.40 2.61 19.24
C PRO A 176 11.01 2.94 19.79
N LEU A 177 10.28 1.90 20.23
CA LEU A 177 8.89 1.98 20.74
C LEU A 177 8.68 2.96 21.91
N SER A 178 9.74 3.41 22.57
CA SER A 178 9.71 4.44 23.61
C SER A 178 9.40 5.85 23.10
N LYS A 179 9.34 6.08 21.78
CA LYS A 179 9.04 7.38 21.18
C LYS A 179 7.58 7.46 20.73
N VAL A 180 6.83 8.40 21.31
CA VAL A 180 5.50 8.77 20.79
C VAL A 180 5.67 9.54 19.48
N ASP A 181 5.05 9.09 18.40
CA ASP A 181 5.07 9.70 17.07
C ASP A 181 3.68 10.27 16.71
N PRO A 182 3.30 11.45 17.26
CA PRO A 182 2.04 12.11 16.94
C PRO A 182 2.06 12.62 15.48
N LYS A 183 0.88 12.87 14.91
CA LYS A 183 0.71 13.18 13.47
C LYS A 183 -0.20 14.38 13.26
N GLY A 184 -0.09 14.99 12.08
CA GLY A 184 -0.74 16.27 11.77
C GLY A 184 0.21 17.45 11.98
N ILE A 185 -0.35 18.62 12.26
CA ILE A 185 0.41 19.86 12.53
C ILE A 185 0.80 19.86 14.01
N LEU A 186 2.09 19.63 14.31
CA LEU A 186 2.60 19.46 15.68
C LEU A 186 3.14 20.75 16.32
N SER A 187 3.26 21.82 15.56
CA SER A 187 3.76 23.13 15.99
C SER A 187 3.01 24.24 15.26
N PRO A 188 3.00 25.49 15.78
CA PRO A 188 2.18 26.55 15.19
C PRO A 188 2.64 26.90 13.76
N VAL A 189 1.69 27.00 12.83
CA VAL A 189 1.95 27.49 11.47
C VAL A 189 2.31 28.97 11.53
N ILE A 190 3.41 29.36 10.89
CA ILE A 190 3.90 30.74 10.85
C ILE A 190 3.79 31.28 9.42
N LEU A 191 3.08 32.40 9.23
CA LEU A 191 2.99 33.13 7.96
C LEU A 191 3.52 34.55 8.18
N GLY A 192 4.51 34.98 7.38
CA GLY A 192 5.10 36.33 7.51
C GLY A 192 5.70 36.65 8.88
N GLY A 193 6.09 35.64 9.66
CA GLY A 193 6.54 35.77 11.05
C GLY A 193 5.42 35.76 12.10
N ILE A 194 4.15 35.75 11.70
CA ILE A 194 2.98 35.74 12.58
C ILE A 194 2.45 34.31 12.73
N SER A 195 2.10 33.90 13.95
CA SER A 195 1.51 32.59 14.20
C SER A 195 0.01 32.56 13.87
N VAL A 196 -0.39 31.57 13.07
CA VAL A 196 -1.80 31.31 12.73
C VAL A 196 -2.33 30.24 13.67
N SER A 197 -2.97 30.66 14.77
CA SER A 197 -3.51 29.75 15.80
C SER A 197 -5.04 29.69 15.84
N ASN A 198 -5.73 30.82 15.61
CA ASN A 198 -7.12 31.00 16.07
C ASN A 198 -8.22 30.70 15.03
N TYR A 199 -7.86 30.19 13.83
CA TYR A 199 -8.77 30.14 12.66
C TYR A 199 -8.81 28.78 11.93
N TRP A 200 -8.39 27.69 12.59
CA TRP A 200 -8.34 26.36 11.96
C TRP A 200 -9.66 25.61 12.02
N THR A 201 -10.23 25.33 10.84
CA THR A 201 -11.20 24.23 10.67
C THR A 201 -10.43 22.96 10.32
N GLN A 202 -10.43 21.98 11.22
CA GLN A 202 -9.80 20.68 11.00
C GLN A 202 -10.83 19.64 10.55
N CYS A 203 -10.52 18.89 9.50
CA CYS A 203 -11.36 17.79 9.00
C CYS A 203 -10.52 16.52 8.86
N GLY A 204 -10.95 15.43 9.47
CA GLY A 204 -10.40 14.10 9.17
C GLY A 204 -10.87 13.63 7.78
N VAL A 205 -9.95 13.06 7.00
CA VAL A 205 -10.25 12.50 5.67
C VAL A 205 -10.38 10.99 5.81
N SER A 206 -11.61 10.48 5.85
CA SER A 206 -11.86 9.03 5.82
C SER A 206 -11.74 8.51 4.38
N ILE A 207 -10.88 7.52 4.19
CA ILE A 207 -10.59 6.92 2.89
C ILE A 207 -11.78 6.10 2.39
N ASP A 208 -12.48 5.38 3.27
CA ASP A 208 -13.71 4.64 2.92
C ASP A 208 -14.84 5.60 2.49
N ALA A 209 -14.93 6.78 3.13
CA ALA A 209 -15.87 7.82 2.75
C ALA A 209 -15.45 8.56 1.47
N LEU A 210 -14.15 8.67 1.17
CA LEU A 210 -13.67 9.14 -0.13
C LEU A 210 -13.96 8.11 -1.23
N TYR A 211 -13.74 6.82 -0.98
CA TYR A 211 -14.05 5.76 -1.93
C TYR A 211 -15.56 5.73 -2.25
N THR A 212 -16.39 5.75 -1.21
CA THR A 212 -17.86 5.75 -1.35
C THR A 212 -18.38 6.99 -2.10
N ALA A 213 -17.86 8.17 -1.81
CA ALA A 213 -18.27 9.39 -2.51
C ALA A 213 -17.69 9.46 -3.94
N GLY A 214 -16.45 9.01 -4.13
CA GLY A 214 -15.78 8.97 -5.43
C GLY A 214 -16.41 7.98 -6.40
N SER A 215 -16.84 6.80 -5.93
CA SER A 215 -17.57 5.84 -6.77
C SER A 215 -18.95 6.36 -7.16
N LEU A 216 -19.72 6.96 -6.23
CA LEU A 216 -21.01 7.57 -6.55
C LEU A 216 -20.89 8.71 -7.58
N LEU A 217 -19.93 9.62 -7.40
CA LEU A 217 -19.68 10.73 -8.34
C LEU A 217 -19.16 10.23 -9.70
N PHE A 218 -18.38 9.14 -9.72
CA PHE A 218 -17.95 8.49 -10.96
C PHE A 218 -19.14 7.88 -11.71
N GLU A 219 -20.00 7.12 -11.02
CA GLU A 219 -21.17 6.49 -11.66
C GLU A 219 -22.16 7.53 -12.21
N GLU A 220 -22.38 8.62 -11.48
CA GLU A 220 -23.19 9.77 -11.92
C GLU A 220 -22.62 10.38 -13.21
N ALA A 221 -21.32 10.72 -13.23
CA ALA A 221 -20.65 11.28 -14.40
C ALA A 221 -20.58 10.30 -15.59
N TYR A 222 -20.38 9.01 -15.33
CA TYR A 222 -20.32 7.94 -16.33
C TYR A 222 -21.69 7.71 -16.98
N LEU A 223 -22.76 7.69 -16.20
CA LEU A 223 -24.13 7.58 -16.72
C LEU A 223 -24.55 8.83 -17.50
N GLU A 224 -24.26 10.04 -17.01
CA GLU A 224 -24.45 11.28 -17.80
C GLU A 224 -23.75 11.18 -19.17
N GLN A 225 -22.48 10.76 -19.18
CA GLN A 225 -21.69 10.69 -20.41
C GLN A 225 -22.25 9.67 -21.40
N GLN A 226 -22.74 8.52 -20.92
CA GLN A 226 -23.40 7.54 -21.78
C GLN A 226 -24.71 8.06 -22.40
N LEU A 227 -25.47 8.86 -21.66
CA LEU A 227 -26.70 9.51 -22.16
C LEU A 227 -26.39 10.67 -23.13
N LEU A 228 -25.23 11.32 -22.99
CA LEU A 228 -24.78 12.44 -23.84
C LEU A 228 -23.99 12.02 -25.09
N LYS A 229 -24.03 10.73 -25.49
CA LYS A 229 -23.39 10.16 -26.69
C LYS A 229 -23.95 10.72 -28.01
N GLY A 230 -23.65 11.98 -28.30
CA GLY A 230 -23.97 12.65 -29.58
C GLY A 230 -23.53 14.11 -29.66
N SER A 231 -23.56 14.87 -28.55
CA SER A 231 -23.14 16.28 -28.55
C SER A 231 -21.61 16.42 -28.48
N SER A 232 -21.07 17.50 -29.06
CA SER A 232 -19.69 17.94 -28.83
C SER A 232 -19.58 18.55 -27.43
N SER A 233 -18.88 17.87 -26.53
CA SER A 233 -18.67 18.31 -25.15
C SER A 233 -17.48 19.25 -25.06
N ILE A 234 -17.71 20.44 -24.50
CA ILE A 234 -16.64 21.33 -24.01
C ILE A 234 -15.79 20.53 -23.01
N GLU A 235 -14.46 20.61 -23.15
CA GLU A 235 -13.54 20.01 -22.18
C GLU A 235 -13.78 20.61 -20.78
N PRO A 236 -13.99 19.79 -19.73
CA PRO A 236 -13.91 20.27 -18.35
C PRO A 236 -12.51 20.85 -18.09
N PRO A 237 -12.38 21.86 -17.21
CA PRO A 237 -11.07 22.32 -16.78
C PRO A 237 -10.31 21.15 -16.13
N GLN A 238 -9.24 20.72 -16.78
CA GLN A 238 -8.25 19.83 -16.17
C GLN A 238 -7.74 20.49 -14.88
N PRO A 239 -7.51 19.73 -13.79
CA PRO A 239 -6.96 20.30 -12.57
C PRO A 239 -5.55 20.83 -12.84
N ALA A 240 -5.03 21.69 -11.95
CA ALA A 240 -3.60 21.93 -11.92
C ALA A 240 -2.89 20.57 -11.71
N TYR A 241 -1.90 20.28 -12.55
CA TYR A 241 -1.19 18.98 -12.56
C TYR A 241 -0.52 18.62 -11.24
N ASP A 242 -0.38 19.60 -10.35
CA ASP A 242 0.38 19.60 -9.10
C ASP A 242 -0.54 19.67 -7.85
N GLU A 243 -1.88 19.55 -8.01
CA GLU A 243 -2.86 19.60 -6.91
C GLU A 243 -3.38 18.21 -6.45
N PRO A 244 -3.66 18.00 -5.14
CA PRO A 244 -4.24 16.77 -4.63
C PRO A 244 -5.65 16.47 -5.18
N ALA A 245 -5.81 15.30 -5.79
CA ALA A 245 -6.97 14.93 -6.60
C ALA A 245 -7.34 13.45 -6.45
N ILE A 246 -8.63 13.14 -6.65
CA ILE A 246 -9.09 11.76 -6.83
C ILE A 246 -9.24 11.45 -8.31
N TYR A 247 -8.66 10.33 -8.75
CA TYR A 247 -8.87 9.75 -10.08
C TYR A 247 -9.57 8.40 -9.94
N ALA A 248 -10.40 8.03 -10.89
CA ALA A 248 -11.14 6.77 -10.87
C ALA A 248 -11.38 6.21 -12.28
N ALA A 249 -11.45 4.90 -12.41
CA ALA A 249 -11.69 4.20 -13.67
C ALA A 249 -12.39 2.86 -13.44
N LYS A 250 -13.07 2.36 -14.49
CA LYS A 250 -13.57 0.98 -14.57
C LYS A 250 -12.82 0.20 -15.64
N PHE A 251 -12.57 -1.08 -15.39
CA PHE A 251 -12.01 -2.01 -16.39
C PHE A 251 -12.55 -3.43 -16.17
N THR A 252 -12.63 -4.20 -17.25
CA THR A 252 -13.05 -5.61 -17.20
C THR A 252 -11.85 -6.55 -17.23
N THR A 253 -11.93 -7.68 -16.53
CA THR A 253 -11.02 -8.82 -16.77
C THR A 253 -11.75 -9.96 -17.48
N PRO A 254 -11.03 -10.84 -18.20
CA PRO A 254 -11.56 -12.15 -18.58
C PRO A 254 -12.08 -12.93 -17.36
N ASP A 255 -12.94 -13.92 -17.60
CA ASP A 255 -13.39 -14.85 -16.57
C ASP A 255 -12.23 -15.82 -16.23
N ILE A 256 -11.56 -15.55 -15.11
CA ILE A 256 -10.33 -16.21 -14.67
C ILE A 256 -10.46 -16.63 -13.20
N ASP A 257 -9.89 -17.78 -12.81
CA ASP A 257 -9.81 -18.13 -11.39
C ASP A 257 -9.03 -17.03 -10.65
N TRP A 258 -9.66 -16.40 -9.65
CA TRP A 258 -9.07 -15.34 -8.84
C TRP A 258 -7.74 -15.77 -8.20
N ARG A 259 -7.51 -17.06 -7.96
CA ARG A 259 -6.23 -17.62 -7.48
C ARG A 259 -5.09 -17.43 -8.49
N LEU A 260 -5.41 -17.27 -9.77
CA LEU A 260 -4.50 -16.99 -10.87
C LEU A 260 -4.54 -15.51 -11.29
N ALA A 261 -5.40 -14.68 -10.68
CA ALA A 261 -5.66 -13.29 -11.08
C ALA A 261 -4.91 -12.23 -10.25
N HIS A 262 -3.83 -12.60 -9.56
CA HIS A 262 -2.96 -11.61 -8.95
C HIS A 262 -2.35 -10.70 -10.05
N THR A 263 -2.02 -9.46 -9.70
CA THR A 263 -1.32 -8.54 -10.63
C THR A 263 -0.65 -7.43 -9.83
N PHE A 264 0.01 -6.50 -10.52
CA PHE A 264 0.75 -5.39 -9.94
C PHE A 264 0.30 -4.08 -10.58
N PHE A 265 -0.35 -3.20 -9.82
CA PHE A 265 -0.73 -1.87 -10.28
C PHE A 265 0.54 -1.05 -10.53
N ASP A 266 0.74 -0.61 -11.78
CA ASP A 266 1.85 0.24 -12.15
C ASP A 266 1.58 1.69 -11.76
N SER A 267 2.39 2.22 -10.84
CA SER A 267 2.29 3.62 -10.42
C SER A 267 3.19 4.56 -11.21
N ARG A 268 4.01 4.08 -12.16
CA ARG A 268 4.85 4.97 -12.99
C ARG A 268 3.98 6.01 -13.71
N GLY A 269 4.51 7.22 -13.88
CA GLY A 269 3.75 8.40 -14.33
C GLY A 269 3.05 9.19 -13.21
N TRP A 270 2.71 8.56 -12.10
CA TRP A 270 2.06 9.19 -10.94
C TRP A 270 3.07 9.80 -9.95
N GLY A 271 2.59 10.52 -8.93
CA GLY A 271 3.41 11.25 -7.98
C GLY A 271 3.62 10.51 -6.66
N HIS A 272 2.64 10.64 -5.77
CA HIS A 272 2.58 10.01 -4.45
C HIS A 272 1.11 9.94 -4.04
N GLY A 273 0.62 8.75 -3.73
CA GLY A 273 -0.78 8.60 -3.40
C GLY A 273 -1.15 7.24 -2.86
N ILE A 274 -2.46 7.02 -2.76
CA ILE A 274 -3.08 5.83 -2.18
C ILE A 274 -3.98 5.22 -3.24
N ALA A 275 -3.84 3.92 -3.48
CA ALA A 275 -4.62 3.20 -4.48
C ALA A 275 -5.62 2.24 -3.85
N MET A 276 -6.81 2.15 -4.44
CA MET A 276 -7.88 1.25 -4.03
C MET A 276 -8.43 0.51 -5.25
N VAL A 277 -8.61 -0.81 -5.12
CA VAL A 277 -9.24 -1.66 -6.15
C VAL A 277 -10.44 -2.34 -5.51
N ASN A 278 -11.62 -2.19 -6.11
CA ASN A 278 -12.87 -2.82 -5.66
C ASN A 278 -13.24 -2.57 -4.17
N GLY A 279 -12.74 -1.47 -3.59
CA GLY A 279 -12.94 -1.05 -2.19
C GLY A 279 -11.81 -1.47 -1.26
N PHE A 280 -10.92 -2.37 -1.69
CA PHE A 280 -9.75 -2.77 -0.94
C PHE A 280 -8.59 -1.78 -1.18
N ASN A 281 -8.01 -1.26 -0.09
CA ASN A 281 -6.89 -0.33 -0.15
C ASN A 281 -5.56 -1.09 -0.31
N ILE A 282 -5.02 -1.11 -1.52
CA ILE A 282 -3.77 -1.81 -1.86
C ILE A 282 -2.52 -1.09 -1.34
N GLY A 283 -2.66 0.10 -0.74
CA GLY A 283 -1.60 0.83 -0.05
C GLY A 283 -1.11 2.08 -0.78
N ARG A 284 0.09 2.53 -0.43
CA ARG A 284 0.69 3.78 -0.94
C ARG A 284 1.61 3.51 -2.12
N TYR A 285 1.58 4.35 -3.14
CA TYR A 285 2.56 4.38 -4.22
C TYR A 285 3.38 5.67 -4.16
N TRP A 286 4.70 5.61 -4.40
CA TRP A 286 5.55 6.81 -4.50
C TRP A 286 6.72 6.60 -5.48
N PRO A 287 6.44 6.39 -6.78
CA PRO A 287 7.43 6.02 -7.81
C PRO A 287 8.52 7.09 -8.00
N LEU A 288 8.21 8.37 -7.76
CA LEU A 288 9.21 9.45 -7.89
C LEU A 288 10.37 9.30 -6.90
N LEU A 289 10.10 8.62 -5.77
CA LEU A 289 11.05 8.37 -4.69
C LEU A 289 11.59 6.93 -4.76
N GLY A 290 10.69 5.94 -4.92
CA GLY A 290 11.01 4.51 -4.97
C GLY A 290 11.48 3.92 -3.63
N PRO A 291 11.95 2.67 -3.58
CA PRO A 291 12.31 1.83 -4.71
C PRO A 291 11.11 1.16 -5.41
N GLN A 292 9.99 0.95 -4.71
CA GLN A 292 8.82 0.26 -5.23
C GLN A 292 8.10 1.08 -6.32
N MET A 293 7.97 0.55 -7.53
CA MET A 293 7.25 1.18 -8.66
C MET A 293 5.82 0.65 -8.82
N THR A 294 5.53 -0.55 -8.31
CA THR A 294 4.22 -1.20 -8.46
C THR A 294 3.63 -1.66 -7.13
N LEU A 295 2.30 -1.69 -7.01
CA LEU A 295 1.61 -2.21 -5.82
C LEU A 295 1.00 -3.58 -6.10
N PHE A 296 1.22 -4.55 -5.22
CA PHE A 296 0.60 -5.87 -5.33
C PHE A 296 -0.93 -5.79 -5.19
N VAL A 297 -1.62 -6.42 -6.13
CA VAL A 297 -3.08 -6.57 -6.14
C VAL A 297 -3.40 -8.06 -5.98
N PRO A 298 -3.92 -8.49 -4.81
CA PRO A 298 -4.34 -9.88 -4.63
C PRO A 298 -5.45 -10.24 -5.60
N GLY A 299 -5.35 -11.37 -6.29
CA GLY A 299 -6.40 -11.78 -7.23
C GLY A 299 -7.78 -11.97 -6.58
N ALA A 300 -7.81 -12.25 -5.27
CA ALA A 300 -9.03 -12.28 -4.45
C ALA A 300 -9.77 -10.92 -4.34
N VAL A 301 -9.14 -9.81 -4.73
CA VAL A 301 -9.75 -8.48 -4.83
C VAL A 301 -10.38 -8.26 -6.20
N MET A 302 -9.90 -8.96 -7.24
CA MET A 302 -10.33 -8.81 -8.62
C MET A 302 -11.71 -9.44 -8.89
N LYS A 303 -12.38 -8.91 -9.90
CA LYS A 303 -13.74 -9.27 -10.35
C LYS A 303 -13.81 -9.13 -11.87
N ASN A 304 -14.84 -9.67 -12.51
CA ASN A 304 -15.01 -9.54 -13.97
C ASN A 304 -15.24 -8.07 -14.39
N GLU A 305 -15.89 -7.26 -13.53
CA GLU A 305 -15.91 -5.80 -13.60
C GLU A 305 -15.19 -5.20 -12.37
N ASN A 306 -14.20 -4.34 -12.60
CA ASN A 306 -13.39 -3.73 -11.56
C ASN A 306 -13.54 -2.21 -11.54
N PHE A 307 -13.36 -1.61 -10.37
CA PHE A 307 -13.27 -0.16 -10.16
C PHE A 307 -12.00 0.18 -9.38
N VAL A 308 -11.19 1.07 -9.96
CA VAL A 308 -9.98 1.64 -9.33
C VAL A 308 -10.28 3.05 -8.86
N LEU A 309 -9.76 3.41 -7.70
CA LEU A 309 -9.72 4.79 -7.22
C LEU A 309 -8.33 5.11 -6.68
N LEU A 310 -7.76 6.21 -7.15
CA LEU A 310 -6.46 6.73 -6.75
C LEU A 310 -6.66 8.08 -6.07
N LEU A 311 -6.09 8.25 -4.88
CA LEU A 311 -5.94 9.55 -4.22
C LEU A 311 -4.49 10.01 -4.42
N GLU A 312 -4.28 10.88 -5.41
CA GLU A 312 -2.98 11.50 -5.69
C GLU A 312 -2.80 12.74 -4.81
N LEU A 313 -1.61 12.91 -4.23
CA LEU A 313 -1.30 13.92 -3.20
C LEU A 313 -0.28 14.96 -3.66
N THR A 314 0.46 14.70 -4.75
CA THR A 314 1.57 15.55 -5.21
C THR A 314 1.51 15.93 -6.69
N GLY A 315 0.60 15.32 -7.45
CA GLY A 315 0.41 15.57 -8.87
C GLY A 315 0.85 14.42 -9.77
N ARG A 316 0.72 14.61 -11.09
CA ARG A 316 1.08 13.60 -12.10
C ARG A 316 1.99 14.17 -13.18
N GLN A 317 2.73 13.30 -13.85
CA GLN A 317 3.49 13.69 -15.05
C GLN A 317 2.54 14.13 -16.16
N LYS A 318 3.00 15.09 -16.98
CA LYS A 318 2.23 15.71 -18.07
C LYS A 318 2.16 14.83 -19.31
N SER A 319 1.48 13.69 -19.19
CA SER A 319 1.01 12.91 -20.34
C SER A 319 -0.29 13.48 -20.92
N LYS A 320 -0.50 13.31 -22.23
CA LYS A 320 -1.74 13.62 -22.92
C LYS A 320 -2.88 12.74 -22.41
N SER A 321 -2.69 11.43 -22.51
CA SER A 321 -3.57 10.44 -21.93
C SER A 321 -3.40 10.35 -20.40
N LEU A 322 -4.43 9.85 -19.73
CA LEU A 322 -4.35 9.38 -18.35
C LEU A 322 -4.56 7.87 -18.37
N GLN A 323 -3.52 7.11 -18.02
CA GLN A 323 -3.45 5.66 -18.13
C GLN A 323 -2.76 5.08 -16.90
N PHE A 324 -3.07 3.83 -16.57
CA PHE A 324 -2.27 3.00 -15.68
C PHE A 324 -2.35 1.54 -16.13
N ASP A 325 -1.32 0.77 -15.86
CA ASP A 325 -1.20 -0.62 -16.32
C ASP A 325 -1.24 -1.61 -15.15
N PHE A 326 -1.57 -2.87 -15.46
CA PHE A 326 -1.54 -3.99 -14.54
C PHE A 326 -0.52 -5.03 -15.02
N LEU A 327 0.59 -5.14 -14.30
CA LEU A 327 1.77 -5.88 -14.73
C LEU A 327 1.76 -7.34 -14.26
N ALA A 328 2.55 -8.17 -14.95
CA ALA A 328 2.78 -9.57 -14.61
C ALA A 328 3.88 -9.79 -13.55
N GLN A 329 4.62 -8.77 -13.14
CA GLN A 329 5.71 -8.87 -12.16
C GLN A 329 5.79 -7.58 -11.33
N PRO A 330 6.32 -7.62 -10.09
CA PRO A 330 6.65 -6.41 -9.35
C PRO A 330 7.79 -5.66 -10.05
N LEU A 331 7.83 -4.33 -9.91
CA LEU A 331 8.94 -3.50 -10.40
C LEU A 331 9.59 -2.68 -9.27
N TYR A 332 10.93 -2.67 -9.27
CA TYR A 332 11.75 -1.86 -8.37
C TYR A 332 12.77 -1.01 -9.14
N ASN A 333 13.09 0.18 -8.60
CA ASN A 333 14.15 1.05 -9.12
C ASN A 333 15.48 0.29 -9.23
N GLY A 334 16.20 0.50 -10.34
CA GLY A 334 17.51 -0.11 -10.60
C GLY A 334 17.46 -1.45 -11.34
N GLU A 335 16.29 -2.04 -11.57
CA GLU A 335 16.13 -3.20 -12.47
C GLU A 335 16.00 -2.77 -13.95
N GLU A 336 15.85 -1.46 -14.19
CA GLU A 336 15.64 -0.77 -15.47
C GLU A 336 16.76 -0.89 -16.54
N GLU A 337 17.75 -1.78 -16.37
CA GLU A 337 18.83 -1.98 -17.36
C GLU A 337 19.07 -3.44 -17.77
N ARG A 338 18.43 -4.45 -17.14
CA ARG A 338 18.80 -5.86 -17.40
C ARG A 338 17.70 -6.88 -17.66
N GLN A 339 16.41 -6.55 -17.53
CA GLN A 339 15.31 -7.49 -17.89
C GLN A 339 14.23 -6.91 -18.83
N PHE A 340 14.47 -5.76 -19.44
CA PHE A 340 13.61 -5.14 -20.48
C PHE A 340 13.42 -5.96 -21.78
N GLN A 341 13.84 -7.24 -21.84
CA GLN A 341 13.78 -8.07 -23.04
C GLN A 341 12.69 -9.16 -23.02
N ASN A 342 12.02 -9.47 -21.90
CA ASN A 342 11.12 -10.65 -21.84
C ASN A 342 9.75 -10.47 -21.14
N ASP A 343 9.63 -9.64 -20.11
CA ASP A 343 8.40 -9.60 -19.28
C ASP A 343 7.44 -8.47 -19.69
N GLN A 344 6.14 -8.78 -19.71
CA GLN A 344 5.10 -8.05 -20.45
C GLN A 344 3.80 -7.92 -19.61
N PRO A 345 3.04 -6.81 -19.67
CA PRO A 345 1.82 -6.60 -18.84
C PRO A 345 0.67 -7.59 -19.09
N LEU A 346 -0.31 -7.65 -18.20
CA LEU A 346 -1.28 -8.76 -18.15
C LEU A 346 -2.68 -8.44 -18.69
N ILE A 347 -3.05 -7.17 -18.62
CA ILE A 347 -4.37 -6.65 -18.97
C ILE A 347 -4.13 -5.59 -20.05
N GLU A 348 -5.03 -5.49 -21.02
CA GLU A 348 -4.98 -4.39 -21.98
C GLU A 348 -5.04 -3.06 -21.22
N ARG A 349 -4.22 -2.10 -21.67
CA ARG A 349 -4.06 -0.74 -21.13
C ARG A 349 -5.35 -0.21 -20.53
N VAL A 350 -5.34 0.11 -19.23
CA VAL A 350 -6.50 0.75 -18.61
C VAL A 350 -6.45 2.25 -18.90
N ASP A 351 -6.96 2.60 -20.08
CA ASP A 351 -7.27 3.96 -20.45
C ASP A 351 -8.28 4.54 -19.46
N VAL A 352 -7.95 5.66 -18.82
CA VAL A 352 -8.93 6.49 -18.09
C VAL A 352 -9.67 7.37 -19.10
N PHE A 353 -10.16 6.75 -20.19
CA PHE A 353 -10.84 7.29 -21.37
C PHE A 353 -10.01 8.15 -22.35
N GLU A 354 -9.47 7.48 -23.37
CA GLU A 354 -9.48 7.87 -24.81
C GLU A 354 -9.85 6.56 -25.57
N ASP A 355 -10.65 6.51 -26.63
CA ASP A 355 -10.93 7.52 -27.67
C ASP A 355 -12.16 8.43 -27.49
N ASP A 356 -12.16 9.50 -28.30
CA ASP A 356 -13.23 10.46 -28.63
C ASP A 356 -13.87 11.32 -27.54
N LYS A 357 -14.04 10.86 -26.28
CA LYS A 357 -14.68 11.69 -25.22
C LYS A 357 -14.05 11.60 -23.82
N ILE A 358 -13.01 12.42 -23.62
CA ILE A 358 -12.71 13.29 -22.46
C ILE A 358 -13.04 12.76 -21.04
N VAL A 359 -11.97 12.65 -20.22
CA VAL A 359 -11.99 12.56 -18.75
C VAL A 359 -12.94 13.59 -18.11
N ARG A 360 -14.00 13.14 -17.42
CA ARG A 360 -14.80 14.00 -16.54
C ARG A 360 -14.34 13.90 -15.08
N ASN A 361 -13.76 15.01 -14.61
CA ASN A 361 -13.59 15.39 -13.21
C ASN A 361 -12.80 14.41 -12.31
N PRO A 362 -11.47 14.59 -12.23
CA PRO A 362 -10.82 14.43 -10.94
C PRO A 362 -11.45 15.38 -9.93
N VAL A 363 -12.07 14.84 -8.88
CA VAL A 363 -12.85 15.63 -7.92
C VAL A 363 -11.90 16.27 -6.90
N PRO A 364 -11.79 17.62 -6.81
CA PRO A 364 -10.92 18.24 -5.82
C PRO A 364 -11.39 17.92 -4.41
N LEU A 365 -10.47 17.66 -3.48
CA LEU A 365 -10.80 17.29 -2.09
C LEU A 365 -11.72 18.31 -1.40
N GLY A 366 -11.68 19.58 -1.78
CA GLY A 366 -12.61 20.61 -1.29
C GLY A 366 -14.08 20.37 -1.65
N TYR A 367 -14.37 19.70 -2.77
CA TYR A 367 -15.73 19.33 -3.18
C TYR A 367 -16.22 18.09 -2.40
N LEU A 368 -15.34 17.09 -2.24
CA LEU A 368 -15.60 15.92 -1.40
C LEU A 368 -15.82 16.27 0.07
N ARG A 369 -15.11 17.26 0.62
CA ARG A 369 -15.39 17.78 1.97
C ARG A 369 -16.80 18.37 2.08
N LYS A 370 -17.29 19.10 1.06
CA LYS A 370 -18.69 19.59 1.04
C LYS A 370 -19.68 18.42 0.98
N TYR A 371 -19.42 17.40 0.18
CA TYR A 371 -20.28 16.21 0.08
C TYR A 371 -20.29 15.39 1.39
N GLN A 372 -19.14 15.20 2.03
CA GLN A 372 -19.03 14.56 3.35
C GLN A 372 -19.72 15.39 4.45
N GLN A 373 -19.59 16.72 4.43
CA GLN A 373 -20.33 17.62 5.32
C GLN A 373 -21.85 17.54 5.09
N ALA A 374 -22.29 17.48 3.83
CA ALA A 374 -23.69 17.29 3.46
C ALA A 374 -24.22 15.93 3.95
N LEU A 375 -23.53 14.82 3.69
CA LEU A 375 -23.89 13.48 4.21
C LEU A 375 -23.93 13.43 5.74
N ALA A 376 -23.01 14.12 6.43
CA ALA A 376 -23.03 14.23 7.88
C ALA A 376 -24.22 15.07 8.38
N HIS A 377 -24.63 16.11 7.64
CA HIS A 377 -25.88 16.85 7.88
C HIS A 377 -27.10 15.94 7.66
N THR A 378 -27.17 15.21 6.54
CA THR A 378 -28.28 14.29 6.25
C THR A 378 -28.40 13.20 7.31
N ARG A 379 -27.28 12.65 7.82
CA ARG A 379 -27.29 11.69 8.93
C ARG A 379 -27.76 12.30 10.26
N ARG A 380 -27.34 13.53 10.59
CA ARG A 380 -27.88 14.24 11.77
C ARG A 380 -29.37 14.53 11.64
N ASN A 381 -29.81 15.04 10.49
CA ASN A 381 -31.21 15.33 10.24
C ASN A 381 -32.06 14.05 10.24
N ARG A 382 -31.51 12.90 9.82
CA ARG A 382 -32.19 11.61 9.88
C ARG A 382 -32.37 11.13 11.33
N HIS A 383 -31.35 11.23 12.17
CA HIS A 383 -31.51 10.98 13.61
C HIS A 383 -32.48 11.97 14.25
N GLN A 384 -32.48 13.25 13.88
CA GLN A 384 -33.48 14.21 14.40
C GLN A 384 -34.91 13.92 13.89
N SER A 385 -35.10 13.34 12.71
CA SER A 385 -36.44 12.85 12.31
C SER A 385 -36.82 11.58 13.08
N GLU A 386 -35.89 10.66 13.30
CA GLU A 386 -36.11 9.43 14.08
C GLU A 386 -36.39 9.72 15.57
N GLU A 387 -35.73 10.72 16.16
CA GLU A 387 -35.99 11.24 17.52
C GLU A 387 -37.34 11.97 17.62
N ASN A 388 -37.77 12.69 16.58
CA ASN A 388 -39.08 13.36 16.57
C ASN A 388 -40.24 12.38 16.34
N GLU A 389 -40.12 11.41 15.41
CA GLU A 389 -41.15 10.38 15.20
C GLU A 389 -41.32 9.47 16.45
N SER A 390 -40.22 9.19 17.17
CA SER A 390 -40.30 8.46 18.43
C SER A 390 -40.82 9.29 19.62
N ALA A 391 -40.73 10.62 19.57
CA ALA A 391 -41.32 11.50 20.57
C ALA A 391 -42.86 11.55 20.50
N GLU A 392 -43.46 11.56 19.30
CA GLU A 392 -44.93 11.62 19.15
C GLU A 392 -45.64 10.28 19.46
N ALA A 393 -44.93 9.14 19.40
CA ALA A 393 -45.48 7.82 19.74
C ALA A 393 -45.58 7.54 21.26
N GLY A 394 -45.04 8.42 22.11
CA GLY A 394 -44.64 8.11 23.49
C GLY A 394 -45.70 8.14 24.60
N VAL A 395 -47.00 7.90 24.34
CA VAL A 395 -48.04 7.96 25.39
C VAL A 395 -48.89 6.69 25.52
N ARG A 396 -48.33 5.66 26.19
CA ARG A 396 -49.07 4.78 27.12
C ARG A 396 -48.17 3.90 28.00
N GLU A 397 -48.75 3.55 29.14
CA GLU A 397 -48.34 2.64 30.23
C GLU A 397 -47.67 1.30 29.81
N LYS A 398 -46.88 0.57 30.63
CA LYS A 398 -46.48 0.69 32.06
C LYS A 398 -45.23 -0.19 32.35
N ARG A 399 -44.67 -0.04 33.55
CA ARG A 399 -43.56 -0.81 34.18
C ARG A 399 -43.48 -2.32 33.85
N MET A 400 -42.24 -2.82 33.76
CA MET A 400 -41.75 -3.89 34.67
C MET A 400 -40.23 -3.81 34.85
N ASP A 401 -39.77 -3.85 36.10
CA ASP A 401 -38.35 -3.97 36.46
C ASP A 401 -37.92 -5.44 36.52
N PHE A 402 -36.65 -5.75 36.24
CA PHE A 402 -35.85 -6.70 37.05
C PHE A 402 -34.34 -6.61 36.74
N PHE A 403 -33.52 -6.89 37.76
CA PHE A 403 -32.06 -7.10 37.66
C PHE A 403 -31.79 -8.54 37.13
N SER A 404 -30.58 -9.04 36.82
CA SER A 404 -29.19 -8.65 37.16
C SER A 404 -28.16 -9.33 36.23
N HIS A 405 -26.96 -8.72 36.08
CA HIS A 405 -25.65 -9.38 35.90
C HIS A 405 -25.55 -10.66 35.06
N PHE A 406 -24.91 -10.57 33.88
CA PHE A 406 -23.47 -10.87 33.77
C PHE A 406 -22.84 -10.08 32.61
#